data_AF-A0A0T5VIN2-F1
#
_entry.id   AF-A0A0T5VIN2-F1
#
_cell.length_a   1.000
_cell.length_b   1.000
_cell.length_c   1.000
_cell.angle_alpha   90.00
_cell.angle_beta   90.00
_cell.angle_gamma   90.00
#
_symmetry.space_group_name_H-M   'P 1'
#
loop_
_entity.id
_entity.type
_entity.pdbx_description
1 polymer ?
#
loop_
_entity_poly.entity_id
_entity_poly.type
_entity_poly.pdbx_seq_one_letter_code
_entity_poly.pdbx_strand_id
1 'polypeptide(L)'
;MDLSRNLLSGKHKYLFGLILLSFISVICAAFRITGSNDFDIARREVLLRRIGHELLLQSGDSTSRVLPVEKIAGNEYQIRFEKHLTFQTDSLVNTTKRLLAKDPLASDYVVNVLNCDGTDVVYGYAISKNKKDDIIACKRRAQPRACYRINIKFKPTGVNATTKGYILGGLPFLAFIGFIFFRSVKPRRVLPNDVQNTNMFTLGSVLFDAKNRKLTIHGKTIDLTGTETRLLLIFAMSPNETIERSRLQKEIWEDEGVIVGRSLDMFISKLRKKLELDPNINIVVIRSKGYKLEISV
;
A
#
# COMPACT_ATOMS: atom_id res chain seq x y z
N MET A 1 49.01 -12.88 -18.71
CA MET A 1 47.88 -12.03 -19.16
C MET A 1 46.81 -12.13 -18.09
N ASP A 2 46.87 -11.24 -17.10
CA ASP A 2 45.99 -11.30 -15.93
C ASP A 2 45.65 -9.85 -15.52
N LEU A 3 44.63 -9.27 -16.14
CA LEU A 3 44.20 -7.90 -15.83
C LEU A 3 42.74 -7.67 -16.24
N SER A 4 41.78 -8.26 -15.53
CA SER A 4 40.35 -7.93 -15.73
C SER A 4 39.43 -8.20 -14.53
N ARG A 5 39.92 -8.71 -13.38
CA ARG A 5 39.02 -9.19 -12.31
C ARG A 5 38.64 -8.20 -11.19
N ASN A 6 39.19 -6.98 -11.15
CA ASN A 6 38.99 -6.07 -10.00
C ASN A 6 38.08 -4.85 -10.21
N LEU A 7 37.49 -4.63 -11.40
CA LEU A 7 36.72 -3.41 -11.68
C LEU A 7 35.22 -3.46 -11.29
N LEU A 8 34.68 -4.63 -10.94
CA LEU A 8 33.25 -4.79 -10.60
C LEU A 8 32.95 -4.78 -9.08
N SER A 9 33.96 -4.84 -8.22
CA SER A 9 33.79 -4.86 -6.75
C SER A 9 33.53 -3.48 -6.13
N GLY A 10 34.02 -2.41 -6.78
CA GLY A 10 33.85 -1.03 -6.29
C GLY A 10 32.43 -0.48 -6.46
N LYS A 11 31.74 -0.79 -7.57
CA LYS A 11 30.41 -0.24 -7.89
C LYS A 11 29.31 -0.68 -6.91
N HIS A 12 29.41 -1.89 -6.35
CA HIS A 12 28.43 -2.38 -5.37
C HIS A 12 28.49 -1.63 -4.03
N LYS A 13 29.68 -1.18 -3.59
CA LYS A 13 29.83 -0.43 -2.33
C LYS A 13 29.21 0.97 -2.41
N TYR A 14 29.39 1.66 -3.54
CA TYR A 14 28.76 2.97 -3.77
C TYR A 14 27.25 2.88 -3.95
N LEU A 15 26.76 1.81 -4.60
CA LEU A 15 25.32 1.57 -4.76
C LEU A 15 24.62 1.29 -3.42
N PHE A 16 25.26 0.50 -2.55
CA PHE A 16 24.73 0.22 -1.21
C PHE A 16 24.71 1.49 -0.34
N GLY A 17 25.75 2.33 -0.45
CA GLY A 17 25.79 3.65 0.20
C GLY A 17 24.65 4.58 -0.25
N LEU A 18 24.36 4.63 -1.56
CA LEU A 18 23.26 5.41 -2.12
C LEU A 18 21.87 4.93 -1.66
N ILE A 19 21.67 3.62 -1.56
CA ILE A 19 20.42 3.03 -1.06
C ILE A 19 20.25 3.35 0.44
N LEU A 20 21.31 3.22 1.24
CA LEU A 20 21.28 3.57 2.66
C LEU A 20 20.97 5.05 2.87
N LEU A 21 21.58 5.94 2.07
CA LEU A 21 21.34 7.38 2.14
C LEU A 21 19.89 7.74 1.76
N SER A 22 19.33 7.04 0.77
CA SER A 22 17.93 7.18 0.36
C SER A 22 16.97 6.74 1.47
N PHE A 23 17.23 5.60 2.12
CA PHE A 23 16.45 5.13 3.26
C PHE A 23 16.50 6.09 4.45
N ILE A 24 17.68 6.61 4.78
CA ILE A 24 17.86 7.60 5.85
C ILE A 24 17.08 8.89 5.52
N SER A 25 17.10 9.33 4.25
CA SER A 25 16.33 10.51 3.80
C SER A 25 14.81 10.30 3.94
N VAL A 26 14.29 9.13 3.56
CA VAL A 26 12.86 8.81 3.70
C VAL A 26 12.44 8.71 5.17
N ILE A 27 13.27 8.11 6.02
CA ILE A 27 13.03 8.04 7.47
C ILE A 27 13.03 9.45 8.08
N CYS A 28 14.01 10.29 7.73
CA CYS A 28 14.06 11.69 8.18
C CYS A 28 12.85 12.51 7.70
N ALA A 29 12.40 12.31 6.46
CA ALA A 29 11.20 12.95 5.93
C ALA A 29 9.93 12.50 6.67
N ALA A 30 9.81 11.21 6.99
CA ALA A 30 8.69 10.68 7.76
C ALA A 30 8.66 11.27 9.18
N PHE A 31 9.80 11.32 9.87
CA PHE A 31 9.89 11.92 11.21
C PHE A 31 9.59 13.43 11.21
N ARG A 32 10.00 14.17 10.17
CA ARG A 32 9.68 15.60 10.00
C ARG A 32 8.17 15.86 9.88
N ILE A 33 7.42 14.98 9.22
CA ILE A 33 5.98 15.13 8.97
C ILE A 33 5.15 14.85 10.23
N THR A 34 5.55 13.89 11.06
CA THR A 34 4.84 13.59 12.32
C THR A 34 5.03 14.69 13.38
N GLY A 35 6.21 15.30 13.47
CA GLY A 35 6.50 16.33 14.47
C GLY A 35 5.77 17.67 14.24
N SER A 36 5.52 18.07 12.99
CA SER A 36 4.82 19.32 12.70
C SER A 36 3.34 19.26 13.06
N ASN A 37 2.69 18.13 12.78
CA ASN A 37 1.24 17.99 12.95
C ASN A 37 0.81 18.10 14.42
N ASP A 38 1.58 17.55 15.36
CA ASP A 38 1.25 17.60 16.79
C ASP A 38 1.34 19.02 17.36
N PHE A 39 2.41 19.75 17.03
CA PHE A 39 2.58 21.15 17.42
C PHE A 39 1.47 22.05 16.85
N ASP A 40 1.12 21.88 15.58
CA ASP A 40 0.06 22.67 14.94
C ASP A 40 -1.33 22.39 15.55
N ILE A 41 -1.60 21.14 15.95
CA ILE A 41 -2.81 20.76 16.69
C ILE A 41 -2.85 21.45 18.05
N ALA A 42 -1.78 21.37 18.83
CA ALA A 42 -1.70 22.01 20.15
C ALA A 42 -1.85 23.54 20.04
N ARG A 43 -1.20 24.15 19.05
CA ARG A 43 -1.32 25.59 18.76
C ARG A 43 -2.76 25.98 18.41
N ARG A 44 -3.46 25.16 17.64
CA ARG A 44 -4.88 25.38 17.31
C ARG A 44 -5.76 25.37 18.55
N GLU A 45 -5.57 24.41 19.46
CA GLU A 45 -6.36 24.37 20.70
C GLU A 45 -6.18 25.64 21.55
N VAL A 46 -4.97 26.19 21.60
CA VAL A 46 -4.70 27.47 22.27
C VAL A 46 -5.45 28.63 21.59
N LEU A 47 -5.48 28.68 20.25
CA LEU A 47 -6.23 29.68 19.50
C LEU A 47 -7.75 29.57 19.75
N LEU A 48 -8.27 28.35 19.80
CA LEU A 48 -9.68 28.09 20.12
C LEU A 48 -10.04 28.53 21.54
N ARG A 49 -9.19 28.24 22.53
CA ARG A 49 -9.37 28.77 23.90
C ARG A 49 -9.36 30.29 23.92
N ARG A 50 -8.48 30.92 23.13
CA ARG A 50 -8.41 32.39 23.01
C ARG A 50 -9.69 33.00 22.41
N ILE A 51 -10.34 32.34 21.45
CA ILE A 51 -11.65 32.77 20.92
C ILE A 51 -12.67 32.83 22.06
N GLY A 52 -12.79 31.77 22.85
CA GLY A 52 -13.69 31.74 24.00
C GLY A 52 -13.38 32.83 25.02
N HIS A 53 -12.10 33.04 25.31
CA HIS A 53 -11.67 34.06 26.26
C HIS A 53 -12.03 35.48 25.80
N GLU A 54 -11.75 35.83 24.55
CA GLU A 54 -12.08 37.16 24.02
C GLU A 54 -13.60 37.36 23.94
N LEU A 55 -14.39 36.30 23.71
CA LEU A 55 -15.85 36.36 23.75
C LEU A 55 -16.38 36.66 25.16
N LEU A 56 -15.81 36.02 26.19
CA LEU A 56 -16.16 36.31 27.58
C LEU A 56 -15.86 37.76 27.95
N LEU A 57 -14.66 38.25 27.60
CA LEU A 57 -14.28 39.64 27.84
C LEU A 57 -15.23 40.64 27.13
N GLN A 58 -15.60 40.36 25.88
CA GLN A 58 -16.55 41.19 25.12
C GLN A 58 -17.96 41.17 25.73
N SER A 59 -18.30 40.13 26.48
CA SER A 59 -19.56 40.04 27.24
C SER A 59 -19.51 40.72 28.61
N GLY A 60 -18.35 41.27 29.00
CA GLY A 60 -18.12 41.86 30.32
C GLY A 60 -17.76 40.84 31.41
N ASP A 61 -17.44 39.59 31.03
CA ASP A 61 -17.05 38.53 31.96
C ASP A 61 -15.53 38.31 31.91
N SER A 62 -14.83 38.81 32.93
CA SER A 62 -13.38 38.62 33.09
C SER A 62 -13.02 37.48 34.04
N THR A 63 -14.01 36.81 34.64
CA THR A 63 -13.81 35.84 35.73
C THR A 63 -14.06 34.41 35.33
N SER A 64 -15.04 34.17 34.47
CA SER A 64 -15.41 32.83 34.05
C SER A 64 -14.31 32.18 33.22
N ARG A 65 -14.15 30.87 33.38
CA ARG A 65 -13.17 30.10 32.61
C ARG A 65 -13.75 29.59 31.31
N VAL A 66 -12.89 29.54 30.30
CA VAL A 66 -13.08 28.67 29.14
C VAL A 66 -12.61 27.28 29.55
N LEU A 67 -13.51 26.30 29.49
CA LEU A 67 -13.20 24.91 29.83
C LEU A 67 -12.23 24.31 28.78
N PRO A 68 -11.59 23.16 29.07
CA PRO A 68 -10.74 22.48 28.10
C PRO A 68 -11.46 22.29 26.76
N VAL A 69 -10.77 22.63 25.65
CA VAL A 69 -11.30 22.42 24.31
C VAL A 69 -11.31 20.93 24.03
N GLU A 70 -12.46 20.41 23.64
CA GLU A 70 -12.64 19.00 23.35
C GLU A 70 -12.66 18.78 21.84
N LYS A 71 -12.03 17.70 21.38
CA LYS A 71 -12.07 17.28 19.98
C LYS A 71 -13.19 16.24 19.81
N ILE A 72 -14.28 16.62 19.17
CA ILE A 72 -15.46 15.75 18.97
C ILE A 72 -15.25 14.84 17.76
N ALA A 73 -14.60 15.33 16.70
CA ALA A 73 -14.27 14.57 15.51
C ALA A 73 -12.92 14.99 14.93
N GLY A 74 -12.44 14.29 13.88
CA GLY A 74 -11.10 14.49 13.31
C GLY A 74 -10.69 15.95 13.07
N ASN A 75 -11.63 16.82 12.68
CA ASN A 75 -11.43 18.25 12.45
C ASN A 75 -12.50 19.13 13.13
N GLU A 76 -13.18 18.63 14.16
CA GLU A 76 -14.25 19.35 14.84
C GLU A 76 -13.93 19.49 16.33
N TYR A 77 -13.96 20.73 16.80
CA TYR A 77 -13.57 21.13 18.15
C TYR A 77 -14.72 21.85 18.84
N GLN A 78 -14.84 21.67 20.14
CA GLN A 78 -15.87 22.31 20.95
C GLN A 78 -15.25 23.15 22.05
N ILE A 79 -15.71 24.40 22.12
CA ILE A 79 -15.42 25.35 23.19
C ILE A 79 -16.61 25.36 24.14
N ARG A 80 -16.32 25.19 25.43
CA ARG A 80 -17.29 25.20 26.51
C ARG A 80 -16.91 26.27 27.54
N PHE A 81 -17.90 26.76 28.26
CA PHE A 81 -17.75 27.84 29.24
C PHE A 81 -18.22 27.38 30.61
N GLU A 82 -17.59 27.89 31.66
CA GLU A 82 -17.95 27.57 33.05
C GLU A 82 -19.33 28.13 33.44
N LYS A 83 -19.68 29.32 32.94
CA LYS A 83 -20.94 30.01 33.24
C LYS A 83 -21.72 30.35 31.97
N HIS A 84 -23.00 30.65 32.13
CA HIS A 84 -23.84 31.18 31.06
C HIS A 84 -23.29 32.51 30.56
N LEU A 85 -23.27 32.68 29.24
CA LEU A 85 -22.73 33.85 28.57
C LEU A 85 -23.76 34.48 27.62
N THR A 86 -23.58 35.76 27.32
CA THR A 86 -24.28 36.50 26.28
C THR A 86 -23.23 36.99 25.29
N PHE A 87 -23.56 37.10 24.01
CA PHE A 87 -22.59 37.57 23.02
C PHE A 87 -23.27 38.24 21.84
N GLN A 88 -22.52 39.12 21.18
CA GLN A 88 -22.91 39.68 19.88
C GLN A 88 -22.42 38.74 18.77
N THR A 89 -23.27 38.45 17.80
CA THR A 89 -22.93 37.59 16.66
C THR A 89 -21.68 38.09 15.92
N ASP A 90 -21.58 39.40 15.71
CA ASP A 90 -20.48 40.01 14.97
C ASP A 90 -19.16 39.92 15.75
N SER A 91 -19.23 40.00 17.08
CA SER A 91 -18.07 39.81 17.95
C SER A 91 -17.50 38.40 17.82
N LEU A 92 -18.34 37.37 17.79
CA LEU A 92 -17.91 36.00 17.56
C LEU A 92 -17.24 35.85 16.18
N VAL A 93 -17.92 36.29 15.12
CA VAL A 93 -17.42 36.21 13.74
C VAL A 93 -16.08 36.93 13.56
N ASN A 94 -15.96 38.15 14.06
CA ASN A 94 -14.75 38.95 13.92
C ASN A 94 -13.58 38.36 14.72
N THR A 95 -13.86 37.89 15.94
CA THR A 95 -12.87 37.24 16.80
C THR A 95 -12.36 35.94 16.16
N THR A 96 -13.24 35.08 15.64
CA THR A 96 -12.80 33.85 14.95
C THR A 96 -12.02 34.17 13.69
N LYS A 97 -12.48 35.10 12.85
CA LYS A 97 -11.77 35.49 11.61
C LYS A 97 -10.36 35.98 11.90
N ARG A 98 -10.21 36.88 12.87
CA ARG A 98 -8.90 37.45 13.23
C ARG A 98 -7.96 36.41 13.84
N LEU A 99 -8.46 35.54 14.72
CA LEU A 99 -7.62 34.57 15.42
C LEU A 99 -7.25 33.39 14.54
N LEU A 100 -8.19 32.86 13.75
CA LEU A 100 -7.96 31.73 12.85
C LEU A 100 -7.19 32.11 11.59
N ALA A 101 -7.15 33.39 11.19
CA ALA A 101 -6.24 33.85 10.13
C ALA A 101 -4.74 33.59 10.44
N LYS A 102 -4.40 33.32 11.71
CA LYS A 102 -3.04 32.96 12.14
C LYS A 102 -2.73 31.46 12.01
N ASP A 103 -3.73 30.62 11.75
CA ASP A 103 -3.58 29.18 11.53
C ASP A 103 -3.62 28.88 10.01
N PRO A 104 -2.51 28.45 9.40
CA PRO A 104 -2.43 28.14 7.97
C PRO A 104 -3.42 27.07 7.50
N LEU A 105 -3.89 26.22 8.42
CA LEU A 105 -4.78 25.10 8.15
C LEU A 105 -6.26 25.45 8.40
N ALA A 106 -6.57 26.69 8.80
CA ALA A 106 -7.91 27.17 9.15
C ALA A 106 -8.53 28.06 8.07
N SER A 107 -8.29 27.77 6.79
CA SER A 107 -8.81 28.60 5.68
C SER A 107 -10.32 28.48 5.48
N ASP A 108 -10.88 27.31 5.76
CA ASP A 108 -12.29 27.01 5.54
C ASP A 108 -12.85 26.33 6.80
N TYR A 109 -13.85 26.94 7.41
CA TYR A 109 -14.43 26.44 8.65
C TYR A 109 -15.90 26.85 8.82
N VAL A 110 -16.63 26.03 9.56
CA VAL A 110 -18.01 26.29 9.99
C VAL A 110 -18.02 26.42 11.50
N VAL A 111 -18.73 27.44 12.00
CA VAL A 111 -18.94 27.66 13.42
C VAL A 111 -20.42 27.48 13.72
N ASN A 112 -20.73 26.60 14.67
CA ASN A 112 -22.08 26.36 15.18
C ASN A 112 -22.09 26.63 16.68
N VAL A 113 -23.00 27.50 17.13
CA VAL A 113 -23.31 27.73 18.53
C VAL A 113 -24.55 26.91 18.86
N LEU A 114 -24.40 25.97 19.79
CA LEU A 114 -25.45 25.08 20.23
C LEU A 114 -25.88 25.43 21.65
N ASN A 115 -27.12 25.10 22.00
CA ASN A 115 -27.52 25.01 23.40
C ASN A 115 -26.73 23.88 24.10
N CYS A 116 -26.62 23.94 25.42
CA CYS A 116 -25.96 22.89 26.18
C CYS A 116 -26.62 21.50 26.08
N ASP A 117 -27.88 21.44 25.64
CA ASP A 117 -28.57 20.19 25.33
C ASP A 117 -28.06 19.55 24.03
N GLY A 118 -27.37 20.32 23.18
CA GLY A 118 -26.69 19.84 21.98
C GLY A 118 -27.59 19.53 20.78
N THR A 119 -28.91 19.68 20.93
CA THR A 119 -29.91 19.39 19.90
C THR A 119 -30.07 20.52 18.89
N ASP A 120 -30.04 21.77 19.37
CA ASP A 120 -30.41 22.93 18.58
C ASP A 120 -29.21 23.83 18.28
N VAL A 121 -29.06 24.20 17.01
CA VAL A 121 -28.13 25.22 16.56
C VAL A 121 -28.80 26.58 16.72
N VAL A 122 -28.34 27.36 17.70
CA VAL A 122 -28.85 28.70 18.02
C VAL A 122 -28.31 29.74 17.05
N TYR A 123 -27.06 29.57 16.62
CA TYR A 123 -26.41 30.47 15.67
C TYR A 123 -25.34 29.72 14.89
N GLY A 124 -25.14 30.07 13.62
CA GLY A 124 -24.06 29.47 12.84
C GLY A 124 -23.64 30.33 11.65
N TYR A 125 -22.40 30.13 11.21
CA TYR A 125 -21.84 30.77 10.02
C TYR A 125 -20.72 29.92 9.43
N ALA A 126 -20.44 30.13 8.14
CA ALA A 126 -19.37 29.46 7.41
C ALA A 126 -18.42 30.49 6.82
N ILE A 127 -17.11 30.29 7.01
CA ILE A 127 -16.04 31.09 6.43
C ILE A 127 -15.28 30.23 5.43
N SER A 128 -15.00 30.79 4.26
CA SER A 128 -14.29 30.14 3.17
C SER A 128 -13.01 30.90 2.85
N LYS A 129 -12.04 30.21 2.25
CA LYS A 129 -10.85 30.85 1.66
C LYS A 129 -11.25 31.89 0.61
N ASN A 130 -12.33 31.61 -0.12
CA ASN A 130 -12.93 32.55 -1.04
C ASN A 130 -14.04 33.33 -0.31
N LYS A 131 -13.80 34.61 -0.03
CA LYS A 131 -14.72 35.49 0.73
C LYS A 131 -16.13 35.58 0.14
N LYS A 132 -16.32 35.28 -1.15
CA LYS A 132 -17.65 35.26 -1.79
C LYS A 132 -18.52 34.11 -1.29
N ASP A 133 -17.90 33.05 -0.77
CA ASP A 133 -18.57 31.86 -0.27
C ASP A 133 -18.81 31.93 1.26
N ASP A 134 -18.49 33.07 1.90
CA ASP A 134 -18.78 33.31 3.31
C ASP A 134 -20.30 33.38 3.53
N ILE A 135 -20.83 32.55 4.43
CA ILE A 135 -22.24 32.55 4.82
C ILE A 135 -22.32 33.07 6.26
N ILE A 136 -22.73 34.34 6.42
CA ILE A 136 -22.90 34.97 7.74
C ILE A 136 -24.31 35.54 7.83
N ALA A 137 -25.19 34.82 8.53
CA ALA A 137 -26.55 35.24 8.84
C ALA A 137 -26.63 36.02 10.17
N CYS A 138 -27.79 36.62 10.45
CA CYS A 138 -28.15 37.22 11.74
C CYS A 138 -27.14 38.24 12.31
N LYS A 139 -26.53 39.06 11.45
CA LYS A 139 -25.56 40.10 11.85
C LYS A 139 -26.16 41.10 12.84
N ARG A 140 -25.31 41.65 13.71
CA ARG A 140 -25.66 42.64 14.75
C ARG A 140 -26.78 42.19 15.72
N ARG A 141 -26.92 40.90 15.97
CA ARG A 141 -27.86 40.38 16.97
C ARG A 141 -27.14 40.01 18.25
N ALA A 142 -27.76 40.36 19.37
CA ALA A 142 -27.37 39.90 20.69
C ALA A 142 -28.03 38.54 20.97
N GLN A 143 -27.24 37.56 21.39
CA GLN A 143 -27.78 36.31 21.92
C GLN A 143 -28.10 36.47 23.42
N PRO A 144 -29.25 35.97 23.88
CA PRO A 144 -29.63 36.06 25.29
C PRO A 144 -28.63 35.32 26.18
N ARG A 145 -28.60 35.65 27.47
CA ARG A 145 -27.71 34.98 28.41
C ARG A 145 -28.19 33.54 28.65
N ALA A 146 -27.44 32.57 28.15
CA ALA A 146 -27.80 31.15 28.27
C ALA A 146 -26.55 30.25 28.27
N CYS A 147 -26.77 28.94 28.38
CA CYS A 147 -25.72 27.93 28.29
C CYS A 147 -25.44 27.59 26.82
N TYR A 148 -24.27 27.98 26.33
CA TYR A 148 -23.87 27.73 24.95
C TYR A 148 -22.61 26.87 24.85
N ARG A 149 -22.53 26.08 23.77
CA ARG A 149 -21.33 25.38 23.31
C ARG A 149 -21.01 25.83 21.89
N ILE A 150 -19.74 26.08 21.60
CA ILE A 150 -19.32 26.55 20.26
C ILE A 150 -18.53 25.44 19.59
N ASN A 151 -19.12 24.83 18.57
CA ASN A 151 -18.44 23.87 17.70
C ASN A 151 -17.80 24.61 16.52
N ILE A 152 -16.53 24.30 16.25
CA ILE A 152 -15.80 24.81 15.10
C ILE A 152 -15.28 23.60 14.31
N LYS A 153 -15.76 23.47 13.08
CA LYS A 153 -15.43 22.39 12.17
C LYS A 153 -14.58 22.91 11.03
N PHE A 154 -13.37 22.40 10.90
CA PHE A 154 -12.44 22.76 9.84
C PHE A 154 -12.60 21.83 8.65
N LYS A 155 -12.52 22.39 7.44
CA LYS A 155 -12.41 21.59 6.23
C LYS A 155 -11.08 20.83 6.26
N PRO A 156 -11.06 19.51 6.02
CA PRO A 156 -9.81 18.78 5.89
C PRO A 156 -9.01 19.38 4.74
N THR A 157 -7.92 20.08 5.04
CA THR A 157 -6.91 20.40 4.05
C THR A 157 -6.27 19.08 3.64
N GLY A 158 -6.35 18.76 2.35
CA GLY A 158 -5.94 17.46 1.82
C GLY A 158 -4.45 17.21 1.95
N VAL A 159 -3.99 16.79 3.13
CA VAL A 159 -2.69 16.15 3.34
C VAL A 159 -2.86 14.63 3.55
N ASN A 160 -4.12 14.15 3.60
CA ASN A 160 -4.43 12.73 3.74
C ASN A 160 -4.71 12.02 2.40
N ALA A 161 -4.74 12.75 1.27
CA ALA A 161 -4.94 12.17 -0.06
C ALA A 161 -3.61 11.94 -0.82
N THR A 162 -2.63 12.83 -0.67
CA THR A 162 -1.31 12.72 -1.31
C THR A 162 -0.36 11.77 -0.57
N THR A 163 -0.53 11.59 0.74
CA THR A 163 0.27 10.64 1.54
C THR A 163 -0.04 9.18 1.21
N LYS A 164 -1.28 8.85 0.79
CA LYS A 164 -1.55 7.54 0.20
C LYS A 164 -0.87 7.37 -1.17
N GLY A 165 -0.67 8.45 -1.95
CA GLY A 165 0.00 8.38 -3.25
C GLY A 165 1.50 8.08 -3.16
N TYR A 166 2.23 8.68 -2.22
CA TYR A 166 3.66 8.39 -2.04
C TYR A 166 3.92 7.01 -1.43
N ILE A 167 3.01 6.51 -0.59
CA ILE A 167 3.04 5.13 -0.09
C ILE A 167 2.62 4.14 -1.22
N LEU A 168 1.76 4.53 -2.16
CA LEU A 168 1.37 3.67 -3.29
C LEU A 168 2.36 3.68 -4.48
N GLY A 169 3.17 4.73 -4.62
CA GLY A 169 4.14 4.86 -5.73
C GLY A 169 5.60 4.57 -5.36
N GLY A 170 6.02 4.86 -4.13
CA GLY A 170 7.41 4.66 -3.68
C GLY A 170 7.72 3.23 -3.22
N LEU A 171 6.78 2.60 -2.51
CA LEU A 171 6.91 1.21 -2.07
C LEU A 171 7.04 0.19 -3.22
N PRO A 172 6.28 0.28 -4.34
CA PRO A 172 6.52 -0.62 -5.44
C PRO A 172 7.87 -0.36 -6.14
N PHE A 173 8.39 0.86 -6.17
CA PHE A 173 9.70 1.15 -6.78
C PHE A 173 10.87 0.59 -5.95
N LEU A 174 10.82 0.74 -4.62
CA LEU A 174 11.77 0.12 -3.69
C LEU A 174 11.61 -1.41 -3.63
N ALA A 175 10.38 -1.93 -3.73
CA ALA A 175 10.12 -3.36 -3.85
C ALA A 175 10.59 -3.91 -5.20
N PHE A 176 10.54 -3.14 -6.29
CA PHE A 176 11.03 -3.55 -7.61
C PHE A 176 12.56 -3.58 -7.65
N ILE A 177 13.24 -2.57 -7.09
CA ILE A 177 14.70 -2.61 -6.90
C ILE A 177 15.08 -3.73 -5.92
N GLY A 178 14.35 -3.87 -4.82
CA GLY A 178 14.51 -4.98 -3.86
C GLY A 178 14.33 -6.34 -4.51
N PHE A 179 13.32 -6.54 -5.37
CA PHE A 179 13.03 -7.79 -6.08
C PHE A 179 14.05 -8.11 -7.17
N ILE A 180 14.59 -7.10 -7.86
CA ILE A 180 15.71 -7.28 -8.81
C ILE A 180 16.98 -7.71 -8.07
N PHE A 181 17.26 -7.16 -6.89
CA PHE A 181 18.45 -7.53 -6.11
C PHE A 181 18.28 -8.83 -5.28
N PHE A 182 17.09 -9.12 -4.75
CA PHE A 182 16.81 -10.35 -4.01
C PHE A 182 16.56 -11.57 -4.90
N ARG A 183 16.35 -11.40 -6.21
CA ARG A 183 16.31 -12.54 -7.15
C ARG A 183 17.66 -13.23 -7.33
N SER A 184 18.75 -12.72 -6.77
CA SER A 184 20.08 -13.28 -6.98
C SER A 184 20.83 -13.67 -5.72
N VAL A 185 20.16 -14.21 -4.70
CA VAL A 185 20.84 -15.11 -3.74
C VAL A 185 19.84 -16.16 -3.25
N LYS A 186 19.62 -17.23 -4.03
CA LYS A 186 19.19 -18.50 -3.42
C LYS A 186 20.40 -19.02 -2.64
N PRO A 187 20.29 -19.33 -1.32
CA PRO A 187 21.35 -20.01 -0.62
C PRO A 187 21.52 -21.38 -1.28
N ARG A 188 22.64 -21.55 -1.98
CA ARG A 188 23.06 -22.83 -2.52
C ARG A 188 23.31 -23.72 -1.32
N ARG A 189 22.42 -24.68 -1.08
CA ARG A 189 22.71 -25.81 -0.19
C ARG A 189 23.99 -26.44 -0.71
N VAL A 190 25.03 -26.38 0.12
CA VAL A 190 26.28 -27.07 -0.09
C VAL A 190 26.00 -28.55 0.13
N LEU A 191 25.99 -29.32 -0.95
CA LEU A 191 26.37 -30.73 -0.93
C LEU A 191 27.36 -30.97 -2.09
N PRO A 192 28.33 -31.87 -1.90
CA PRO A 192 29.64 -31.76 -2.51
C PRO A 192 29.72 -32.37 -3.91
N ASN A 193 30.64 -31.79 -4.68
CA ASN A 193 31.36 -32.31 -5.85
C ASN A 193 30.61 -32.59 -7.17
N ASP A 194 31.02 -31.76 -8.14
CA ASP A 194 31.34 -32.09 -9.54
C ASP A 194 30.20 -32.48 -10.51
N VAL A 195 30.47 -32.24 -11.80
CA VAL A 195 29.71 -32.55 -13.02
C VAL A 195 28.76 -31.46 -13.56
N GLN A 196 29.35 -30.63 -14.43
CA GLN A 196 28.87 -30.27 -15.78
C GLN A 196 27.35 -30.29 -16.07
N ASN A 197 26.76 -29.10 -16.16
CA ASN A 197 25.78 -28.65 -17.16
C ASN A 197 25.09 -29.77 -17.99
N THR A 198 23.98 -30.33 -17.51
CA THR A 198 23.15 -31.24 -18.33
C THR A 198 21.67 -30.98 -18.10
N ASN A 199 21.05 -30.21 -19.00
CA ASN A 199 19.60 -30.15 -19.20
C ASN A 199 19.09 -31.40 -19.96
N MET A 200 19.77 -32.54 -19.81
CA MET A 200 19.41 -33.80 -20.44
C MET A 200 18.93 -34.77 -19.37
N PHE A 201 17.75 -35.35 -19.57
CA PHE A 201 17.12 -36.28 -18.65
C PHE A 201 16.93 -37.62 -19.37
N THR A 202 17.34 -38.71 -18.74
CA THR A 202 17.04 -40.06 -19.18
C THR A 202 15.77 -40.53 -18.46
N LEU A 203 14.69 -40.72 -19.21
CA LEU A 203 13.42 -41.26 -18.72
C LEU A 203 13.27 -42.63 -19.38
N GLY A 204 13.48 -43.74 -18.65
CA GLY A 204 13.47 -45.07 -19.27
C GLY A 204 14.47 -45.15 -20.45
N SER A 205 13.98 -45.49 -21.65
CA SER A 205 14.80 -45.50 -22.88
C SER A 205 14.76 -44.18 -23.68
N VAL A 206 14.08 -43.16 -23.14
CA VAL A 206 13.90 -41.85 -23.76
C VAL A 206 14.94 -40.85 -23.24
N LEU A 207 15.62 -40.19 -24.16
CA LEU A 207 16.52 -39.08 -23.85
C LEU A 207 15.79 -37.76 -24.10
N PHE A 208 15.55 -36.99 -23.04
CA PHE A 208 14.90 -35.69 -23.09
C PHE A 208 15.93 -34.57 -22.96
N ASP A 209 16.09 -33.76 -24.00
CA ASP A 209 16.88 -32.53 -23.98
C ASP A 209 15.97 -31.32 -23.76
N ALA A 210 15.94 -30.82 -22.54
CA ALA A 210 15.11 -29.69 -22.15
C ALA A 210 15.59 -28.37 -22.75
N LYS A 211 16.88 -28.25 -23.09
CA LYS A 211 17.45 -27.02 -23.68
C LYS A 211 17.06 -26.92 -25.16
N ASN A 212 17.20 -28.01 -25.90
CA ASN A 212 16.91 -28.05 -27.33
C ASN A 212 15.46 -28.44 -27.65
N ARG A 213 14.64 -28.72 -26.63
CA ARG A 213 13.21 -29.09 -26.76
C ARG A 213 13.01 -30.36 -27.58
N LYS A 214 13.83 -31.37 -27.35
CA LYS A 214 13.87 -32.60 -28.16
C LYS A 214 13.74 -33.85 -27.29
N LEU A 215 13.00 -34.83 -27.79
CA LEU A 215 12.98 -36.20 -27.27
C LEU A 215 13.62 -37.13 -28.28
N THR A 216 14.54 -37.97 -27.83
CA THR A 216 15.12 -39.02 -28.65
C THR A 216 14.67 -40.37 -28.11
N ILE A 217 13.95 -41.14 -28.93
CA ILE A 217 13.41 -42.47 -28.60
C ILE A 217 13.84 -43.43 -29.71
N HIS A 218 14.62 -44.47 -29.38
CA HIS A 218 15.13 -45.45 -30.35
C HIS A 218 15.76 -44.81 -31.61
N GLY A 219 16.53 -43.72 -31.43
CA GLY A 219 17.20 -43.01 -32.53
C GLY A 219 16.32 -42.04 -33.32
N LYS A 220 15.01 -41.93 -33.03
CA LYS A 220 14.12 -40.92 -33.60
C LYS A 220 14.02 -39.70 -32.71
N THR A 221 14.25 -38.52 -33.30
CA THR A 221 14.13 -37.24 -32.62
C THR A 221 12.75 -36.63 -32.85
N ILE A 222 12.10 -36.21 -31.78
CA ILE A 222 10.76 -35.61 -31.77
C ILE A 222 10.86 -34.23 -31.14
N ASP A 223 10.38 -33.21 -31.85
CA ASP A 223 10.37 -31.84 -31.33
C ASP A 223 9.20 -31.62 -30.36
N LEU A 224 9.49 -30.90 -29.29
CA LEU A 224 8.52 -30.48 -28.28
C LEU A 224 8.22 -28.98 -28.43
N THR A 225 6.96 -28.62 -28.20
CA THR A 225 6.60 -27.21 -28.01
C THR A 225 7.15 -26.71 -26.67
N GLY A 226 7.19 -25.38 -26.48
CA GLY A 226 7.67 -24.80 -25.21
C GLY A 226 6.88 -25.30 -24.00
N THR A 227 5.55 -25.36 -24.13
CA THR A 227 4.64 -25.85 -23.10
C THR A 227 4.83 -27.35 -22.81
N GLU A 228 4.99 -28.18 -23.83
CA GLU A 228 5.24 -29.62 -23.66
C GLU A 228 6.61 -29.89 -23.01
N THR A 229 7.64 -29.14 -23.39
CA THR A 229 8.98 -29.23 -22.79
C THR A 229 8.93 -28.91 -21.31
N ARG A 230 8.22 -27.83 -20.95
CA ARG A 230 8.08 -27.42 -19.56
C ARG A 230 7.30 -28.44 -18.73
N LEU A 231 6.19 -28.94 -19.27
CA LEU A 231 5.39 -29.97 -18.62
C LEU A 231 6.20 -31.26 -18.39
N LEU A 232 6.94 -31.72 -19.41
CA LEU A 232 7.79 -32.89 -19.28
C LEU A 232 8.97 -32.66 -18.32
N LEU A 233 9.54 -31.45 -18.28
CA LEU A 233 10.59 -31.10 -17.34
C LEU A 233 10.13 -31.21 -15.89
N ILE A 234 8.91 -30.76 -15.59
CA ILE A 234 8.32 -30.88 -14.26
C ILE A 234 8.18 -32.36 -13.87
N PHE A 235 7.72 -33.21 -14.79
CA PHE A 235 7.65 -34.66 -14.56
C PHE A 235 9.03 -35.32 -14.47
N ALA A 236 10.01 -34.88 -15.25
CA ALA A 236 11.37 -35.43 -15.27
C ALA A 236 12.17 -35.08 -14.00
N MET A 237 11.87 -33.94 -13.37
CA MET A 237 12.46 -33.55 -12.08
C MET A 237 11.86 -34.33 -10.90
N SER A 238 10.66 -34.87 -11.06
CA SER A 238 9.90 -35.61 -10.04
C SER A 238 9.33 -36.90 -10.63
N PRO A 239 10.17 -37.83 -11.13
CA PRO A 239 9.69 -39.07 -11.73
C PRO A 239 9.02 -39.94 -10.65
N ASN A 240 7.95 -40.66 -11.02
CA ASN A 240 7.17 -41.49 -10.11
C ASN A 240 6.51 -40.76 -8.92
N GLU A 241 6.46 -39.42 -8.93
CA GLU A 241 5.73 -38.63 -7.93
C GLU A 241 4.39 -38.11 -8.48
N THR A 242 3.39 -37.99 -7.61
CA THR A 242 2.10 -37.41 -7.99
C THR A 242 2.20 -35.88 -7.93
N ILE A 243 1.98 -35.23 -9.07
CA ILE A 243 2.00 -33.78 -9.20
C ILE A 243 0.56 -33.26 -9.27
N GLU A 244 0.25 -32.31 -8.40
CA GLU A 244 -1.09 -31.73 -8.31
C GLU A 244 -1.49 -30.99 -9.58
N ARG A 245 -2.78 -31.12 -9.95
CA ARG A 245 -3.33 -30.43 -11.12
C ARG A 245 -3.19 -28.91 -11.03
N SER A 246 -3.45 -28.35 -9.85
CA SER A 246 -3.32 -26.92 -9.53
C SER A 246 -1.87 -26.43 -9.73
N ARG A 247 -0.88 -27.23 -9.30
CA ARG A 247 0.55 -26.92 -9.48
C ARG A 247 0.95 -26.92 -10.94
N LEU A 248 0.55 -27.93 -11.71
CA LEU A 248 0.79 -27.97 -13.16
C LEU A 248 0.12 -26.79 -13.88
N GLN A 249 -1.08 -26.39 -13.45
CA GLN A 249 -1.77 -25.22 -13.98
C GLN A 249 -1.11 -23.90 -13.61
N LYS A 250 -0.56 -23.80 -12.40
CA LYS A 250 0.15 -22.61 -12.00
C LYS A 250 1.45 -22.45 -12.80
N GLU A 251 2.25 -23.51 -12.86
CA GLU A 251 3.58 -23.45 -13.48
C GLU A 251 3.52 -23.28 -15.00
N ILE A 252 2.48 -23.76 -15.69
CA ILE A 252 2.36 -23.58 -17.14
C ILE A 252 1.85 -22.18 -17.52
N TRP A 253 0.93 -21.58 -16.75
CA TRP A 253 0.23 -20.36 -17.15
C TRP A 253 0.74 -19.06 -16.51
N GLU A 254 1.43 -19.09 -15.37
CA GLU A 254 1.88 -17.85 -14.69
C GLU A 254 2.99 -17.09 -15.45
N ASP A 255 3.77 -17.75 -16.31
CA ASP A 255 4.90 -17.12 -17.01
C ASP A 255 4.59 -16.62 -18.43
N GLU A 256 3.51 -17.09 -19.07
CA GLU A 256 3.23 -16.70 -20.47
C GLU A 256 2.21 -15.57 -20.60
N GLY A 257 1.48 -15.17 -19.55
CA GLY A 257 0.51 -14.05 -19.63
C GLY A 257 -0.61 -14.26 -20.67
N VAL A 258 -0.73 -15.47 -21.20
CA VAL A 258 -1.63 -15.86 -22.28
C VAL A 258 -2.86 -16.51 -21.66
N ILE A 259 -3.95 -15.74 -21.56
CA ILE A 259 -5.30 -16.24 -21.30
C ILE A 259 -5.75 -16.95 -22.57
N VAL A 260 -5.52 -18.26 -22.71
CA VAL A 260 -6.09 -19.02 -23.82
C VAL A 260 -6.61 -20.38 -23.37
N GLY A 261 -7.95 -20.45 -23.37
CA GLY A 261 -8.93 -21.53 -23.61
C GLY A 261 -8.55 -22.98 -23.93
N ARG A 262 -7.35 -23.50 -23.66
CA ARG A 262 -6.99 -24.91 -23.88
C ARG A 262 -6.68 -25.60 -22.56
N SER A 263 -7.30 -26.74 -22.30
CA SER A 263 -7.18 -27.46 -21.03
C SER A 263 -5.79 -28.11 -20.88
N LEU A 264 -5.29 -28.20 -19.62
CA LEU A 264 -4.10 -29.00 -19.26
C LEU A 264 -4.16 -30.41 -19.86
N ASP A 265 -5.36 -30.96 -19.92
CA ASP A 265 -5.64 -32.31 -20.42
C ASP A 265 -5.28 -32.47 -21.89
N MET A 266 -5.43 -31.43 -22.70
CA MET A 266 -4.98 -31.44 -24.10
C MET A 266 -3.46 -31.57 -24.19
N PHE A 267 -2.71 -30.83 -23.36
CA PHE A 267 -1.24 -30.90 -23.35
C PHE A 267 -0.74 -32.24 -22.81
N ILE A 268 -1.36 -32.76 -21.74
CA ILE A 268 -1.08 -34.11 -21.24
C ILE A 268 -1.35 -35.15 -22.33
N SER A 269 -2.45 -35.02 -23.08
CA SER A 269 -2.79 -35.94 -24.17
C SER A 269 -1.78 -35.89 -25.32
N LYS A 270 -1.30 -34.69 -25.69
CA LYS A 270 -0.25 -34.54 -26.71
C LYS A 270 1.09 -35.13 -26.25
N LEU A 271 1.44 -34.91 -24.98
CA LEU A 271 2.68 -35.42 -24.41
C LEU A 271 2.64 -36.96 -24.33
N ARG A 272 1.51 -37.55 -23.92
CA ARG A 272 1.30 -39.01 -23.95
C ARG A 272 1.55 -39.58 -25.34
N LYS A 273 0.94 -39.01 -26.39
CA LYS A 273 1.15 -39.46 -27.78
C LYS A 273 2.61 -39.44 -28.23
N LYS A 274 3.42 -38.51 -27.71
CA LYS A 274 4.85 -38.43 -28.03
C LYS A 274 5.69 -39.45 -27.22
N LEU A 275 5.22 -39.82 -26.03
CA LEU A 275 5.87 -40.78 -25.14
C LEU A 275 5.40 -42.23 -25.37
N GLU A 276 4.26 -42.44 -26.06
CA GLU A 276 3.68 -43.75 -26.42
C GLU A 276 4.67 -44.68 -27.17
N LEU A 277 5.74 -44.12 -27.73
CA LEU A 277 6.79 -44.88 -28.43
C LEU A 277 7.68 -45.70 -27.47
N ASP A 278 7.69 -45.40 -26.17
CA ASP A 278 8.33 -46.22 -25.14
C ASP A 278 7.25 -46.81 -24.21
N PRO A 279 7.02 -48.14 -24.21
CA PRO A 279 5.99 -48.77 -23.38
C PRO A 279 6.26 -48.65 -21.87
N ASN A 280 7.49 -48.30 -21.49
CA ASN A 280 7.89 -48.20 -20.08
C ASN A 280 7.58 -46.83 -19.45
N ILE A 281 7.11 -45.87 -20.25
CA ILE A 281 6.83 -44.51 -19.78
C ILE A 281 5.36 -44.19 -20.02
N ASN A 282 4.65 -43.91 -18.94
CA ASN A 282 3.26 -43.50 -19.03
C ASN A 282 2.94 -42.36 -18.08
N ILE A 283 2.09 -41.43 -18.52
CA ILE A 283 1.55 -40.40 -17.64
C ILE A 283 0.19 -40.90 -17.16
N VAL A 284 0.07 -41.28 -15.90
CA VAL A 284 -1.20 -41.78 -15.32
C VAL A 284 -1.97 -40.67 -14.62
N VAL A 285 -3.30 -40.81 -14.61
CA VAL A 285 -4.20 -39.90 -13.87
C VAL A 285 -4.43 -40.46 -12.48
N ILE A 286 -4.08 -39.70 -11.45
CA ILE A 286 -4.41 -40.02 -10.06
C ILE A 286 -5.68 -39.26 -9.69
N ARG A 287 -6.81 -39.98 -9.58
CA ARG A 287 -8.13 -39.41 -9.29
C ARG A 287 -8.07 -38.46 -8.08
N SER A 288 -8.66 -37.27 -8.24
CA SER A 288 -8.73 -36.21 -7.22
C SER A 288 -7.40 -35.62 -6.74
N LYS A 289 -6.25 -35.97 -7.34
CA LYS A 289 -4.95 -35.38 -6.99
C LYS A 289 -4.24 -34.74 -8.18
N GLY A 290 -4.11 -35.45 -9.30
CA GLY A 290 -3.42 -34.90 -10.47
C GLY A 290 -2.83 -35.97 -11.39
N TYR A 291 -1.57 -35.80 -11.76
CA TYR A 291 -0.88 -36.63 -12.76
C TYR A 291 0.44 -37.16 -12.21
N LYS A 292 0.85 -38.34 -12.66
CA LYS A 292 2.12 -38.96 -12.29
C LYS A 292 2.79 -39.50 -13.56
N LEU A 293 4.08 -39.21 -13.75
CA LEU A 293 4.88 -39.89 -14.77
C LEU A 293 5.42 -41.18 -14.16
N GLU A 294 4.92 -42.30 -14.63
CA GLU A 294 5.41 -43.61 -14.26
C GLU A 294 6.48 -44.05 -15.24
N ILE A 295 7.63 -44.39 -14.69
CA ILE A 295 8.76 -44.95 -15.42
C ILE A 295 9.00 -46.32 -14.82
N SER A 296 8.68 -47.36 -15.58
CA SER A 296 9.03 -48.73 -15.24
C SER A 296 10.46 -48.96 -15.70
N VAL A 297 11.33 -49.40 -14.79
CA VAL A 297 12.72 -49.78 -15.10
C VAL A 297 12.74 -51.25 -15.49
#